data_AF-A0A1P8Q638-F1
#
_entry.id   AF-A0A1P8Q638-F1
#
_cell.length_a   1.000
_cell.length_b   1.000
_cell.length_c   1.000
_cell.angle_alpha   90.00
_cell.angle_beta   90.00
_cell.angle_gamma   90.00
#
_symmetry.space_group_name_H-M   'P 1'
#
loop_
_entity.id
_entity.type
_entity.pdbx_description
1 polymer ?
#
loop_
_entity_poly.entity_id
_entity_poly.type
_entity_poly.pdbx_seq_one_letter_code
_entity_poly.pdbx_strand_id
1 'polypeptide(L)' 'MDGILIDTEGLYYSTRRDVLKKYGFPFTKEDNSHYIAKGFPDTKRRIQELVNNEELGQKIFDESL' A
#
# COMPACT_ATOMS: atom_id res chain seq x y z
N MET A 1 2.62 -14.96 26.48
CA MET A 1 1.96 -14.17 25.43
C MET A 1 2.19 -14.92 24.15
N ASP A 2 1.13 -15.47 23.55
CA ASP A 2 1.22 -16.06 22.21
C ASP A 2 1.66 -14.96 21.24
N GLY A 3 2.92 -15.07 20.81
CA GLY A 3 3.51 -14.21 19.80
C GLY A 3 2.92 -14.55 18.44
N ILE A 4 1.69 -14.14 18.20
CA ILE A 4 1.17 -14.04 16.84
C ILE A 4 1.90 -12.86 16.23
N LEU A 5 3.05 -13.13 15.61
CA LEU A 5 3.63 -12.24 14.63
C LEU A 5 2.63 -12.20 13.48
N ILE A 6 1.63 -11.31 13.56
CA ILE A 6 0.72 -11.07 12.44
C ILE A 6 1.65 -10.64 11.30
N ASP A 7 1.65 -11.39 10.20
CA ASP A 7 2.33 -11.02 8.96
C ASP A 7 1.65 -9.77 8.39
N THR A 8 1.95 -8.66 9.03
CA THR A 8 1.31 -7.38 8.79
C THR A 8 1.78 -6.84 7.43
N GLU A 9 3.00 -7.22 7.02
CA GLU A 9 3.53 -6.93 5.69
C GLU A 9 2.76 -7.66 4.59
N GLY A 10 2.47 -8.96 4.78
CA GLY A 10 1.63 -9.74 3.89
C GLY A 10 0.22 -9.17 3.77
N LEU A 11 -0.36 -8.72 4.89
CA LEU A 11 -1.69 -8.09 4.92
C LEU A 11 -1.69 -6.73 4.21
N TYR A 12 -0.72 -5.85 4.48
CA TYR A 12 -0.63 -4.57 3.79
C TYR A 12 -0.40 -4.73 2.29
N TYR A 13 0.40 -5.74 1.88
CA TYR A 13 0.59 -6.05 0.47
C TYR A 13 -0.73 -6.47 -0.20
N SER A 14 -1.45 -7.43 0.38
CA SER A 14 -2.68 -7.96 -0.22
C SER A 14 -3.75 -6.89 -0.32
N THR A 15 -3.99 -6.12 0.74
CA THR A 15 -4.96 -5.03 0.76
C THR A 15 -4.60 -3.96 -0.27
N ARG A 16 -3.34 -3.48 -0.28
CA ARG A 16 -2.90 -2.44 -1.23
C ARG A 16 -2.99 -2.89 -2.68
N ARG A 17 -2.63 -4.14 -2.96
CA ARG A 17 -2.79 -4.73 -4.30
C ARG A 17 -4.24 -4.72 -4.75
N ASP A 18 -5.16 -5.14 -3.90
CA ASP A 18 -6.57 -5.27 -4.27
C ASP A 18 -7.23 -3.90 -4.46
N VAL A 19 -6.89 -2.92 -3.62
CA VAL A 19 -7.34 -1.53 -3.75
C VAL A 19 -6.76 -0.89 -5.02
N LEU A 20 -5.44 -0.94 -5.24
CA LEU A 20 -4.84 -0.37 -6.47
C LEU A 20 -5.44 -0.99 -7.73
N LYS A 21 -5.66 -2.31 -7.74
CA LYS A 21 -6.31 -3.02 -8.85
C LYS A 21 -7.74 -2.54 -9.11
N LYS A 22 -8.53 -2.25 -8.07
CA LYS A 22 -9.88 -1.66 -8.18
C LYS A 22 -9.85 -0.31 -8.91
N TYR A 23 -8.77 0.44 -8.75
CA TYR A 23 -8.56 1.74 -9.41
C TYR A 23 -7.81 1.65 -10.75
N GLY A 24 -7.50 0.45 -11.23
CA GLY A 24 -6.83 0.24 -12.52
C GLY A 24 -5.30 0.30 -12.47
N PHE A 25 -4.70 0.33 -11.27
CA PHE A 25 -3.26 0.35 -11.08
C PHE A 25 -2.74 -1.07 -10.76
N PRO A 26 -1.91 -1.67 -11.63
CA PRO A 26 -1.25 -2.92 -11.28
C PRO A 26 -0.27 -2.69 -10.13
N PHE A 27 -0.23 -3.64 -9.18
CA PHE A 27 0.69 -3.58 -8.04
C PHE A 27 1.25 -4.98 -7.78
N THR A 28 2.57 -5.10 -7.80
CA THR A 28 3.29 -6.37 -7.68
C THR A 28 4.04 -6.46 -6.35
N LYS A 29 4.55 -7.65 -6.04
CA LYS A 29 5.44 -7.83 -4.87
C LYS A 29 6.74 -7.02 -5.01
N GLU A 30 7.23 -6.87 -6.24
CA GLU A 30 8.42 -6.07 -6.54
C GLU A 30 8.15 -4.59 -6.23
N ASP A 31 6.99 -4.07 -6.62
CA ASP A 31 6.56 -2.70 -6.27
C ASP A 31 6.49 -2.53 -4.75
N ASN A 32 5.94 -3.52 -4.04
CA ASN A 32 5.78 -3.50 -2.59
C ASN A 32 7.11 -3.41 -1.82
N SER A 33 8.22 -3.87 -2.41
CA SER A 33 9.55 -3.77 -1.80
C SER A 33 9.93 -2.32 -1.44
N HIS A 34 9.40 -1.35 -2.18
CA HIS A 34 9.63 0.08 -1.95
C HIS A 34 8.84 0.66 -0.76
N TYR A 35 7.87 -0.08 -0.23
CA TYR A 35 6.95 0.36 0.83
C TYR A 35 7.30 -0.27 2.20
N ILE A 36 8.09 -1.33 2.21
CA ILE A 36 8.50 -2.06 3.41
C ILE A 36 9.39 -1.18 4.30
N ALA A 37 9.06 -1.12 5.59
CA ALA A 37 9.81 -0.41 6.63
C ALA A 37 10.06 1.10 6.36
N LYS A 38 9.27 1.74 5.48
CA LYS A 38 9.36 3.20 5.19
C LYS A 38 8.33 4.05 5.94
N GLY A 39 7.32 3.41 6.51
CA GLY A 39 6.24 4.07 7.24
C GLY A 39 5.16 4.66 6.33
N PHE A 40 4.09 5.12 6.97
CA PHE A 40 2.88 5.64 6.31
C PHE A 40 3.10 6.90 5.48
N PRO A 41 3.90 7.90 5.88
CA PRO A 41 4.13 9.09 5.05
C PRO A 41 4.78 8.79 3.70
N ASP A 42 5.79 7.90 3.66
CA ASP A 42 6.43 7.51 2.40
C ASP A 42 5.48 6.68 1.53
N THR A 43 4.71 5.77 2.15
CA THR A 43 3.70 4.97 1.45
C THR A 43 2.66 5.86 0.77
N LYS A 44 2.11 6.84 1.50
CA LYS A 44 1.16 7.82 0.96
C LYS A 44 1.78 8.58 -0.22
N ARG A 45 2.98 9.14 -0.06
CA ARG A 45 3.67 9.90 -1.12
C ARG A 45 3.84 9.06 -2.39
N ARG A 46 4.29 7.81 -2.26
CA ARG A 46 4.48 6.90 -3.41
C ARG A 46 3.18 6.54 -4.11
N ILE A 47 2.08 6.35 -3.37
CA ILE A 47 0.77 6.10 -3.96
C ILE A 47 0.30 7.35 -4.72
N GLN A 48 0.47 8.55 -4.16
CA GLN A 48 0.15 9.80 -4.85
C GLN A 48 0.97 9.99 -6.14
N GLU A 49 2.25 9.62 -6.12
CA GLU A 49 3.13 9.62 -7.30
C GLU A 49 2.72 8.58 -8.34
N LEU A 50 2.39 7.35 -7.91
CA LEU A 50 1.93 6.26 -8.79
C LEU A 50 0.66 6.62 -9.56
N VAL A 51 -0.27 7.28 -8.86
CA VAL A 51 -1.59 7.64 -9.38
C VAL A 51 -1.54 8.99 -10.11
N ASN A 52 -0.46 9.76 -9.92
CA ASN A 52 -0.28 11.13 -10.41
C ASN A 52 -1.48 12.04 -10.09
N ASN A 53 -2.09 11.83 -8.92
CA ASN A 53 -3.25 12.57 -8.43
C ASN A 53 -3.27 12.51 -6.90
N GLU A 54 -3.22 13.69 -6.27
CA GLU A 54 -3.06 13.79 -4.83
C GLU A 54 -4.29 13.30 -4.04
N GLU A 55 -5.50 13.69 -4.48
CA GLU A 55 -6.76 13.31 -3.84
C GLU A 55 -7.06 11.81 -4.02
N LEU A 56 -6.89 11.30 -5.25
CA LEU A 56 -7.10 9.88 -5.52
C LEU A 56 -6.04 9.03 -4.80
N GLY A 57 -4.80 9.49 -4.74
CA GLY A 57 -3.73 8.81 -4.02
C GLY A 57 -3.96 8.77 -2.51
N GLN A 58 -4.49 9.85 -1.92
CA GLN A 58 -4.92 9.86 -0.51
C GLN A 58 -6.03 8.82 -0.28
N LYS A 59 -7.05 8.81 -1.13
CA LYS A 59 -8.17 7.87 -1.02
C LYS A 59 -7.72 6.41 -1.11
N ILE A 60 -6.83 6.10 -2.06
CA ILE A 60 -6.25 4.76 -2.22
C ILE A 60 -5.41 4.38 -1.00
N PHE A 61 -4.63 5.31 -0.46
CA PHE A 61 -3.85 5.09 0.76
C PHE A 61 -4.77 4.75 1.95
N ASP A 62 -5.82 5.54 2.19
CA ASP A 62 -6.76 5.31 3.29
C ASP A 62 -7.54 4.00 3.14
N GLU A 63 -7.88 3.59 1.90
CA GLU A 63 -8.52 2.30 1.62
C GLU A 63 -7.56 1.09 1.75
N SER A 64 -6.23 1.32 1.73
CA SER A 64 -5.20 0.27 1.69
C SER A 64 -4.40 0.06 2.98
N LEU A 65 -4.78 0.78 4.04
CA LEU A 65 -4.33 0.58 5.43
C LEU A 65 -5.19 -0.47 6.13
#